data_AF-A0A316GT13-F1
#
_entry.id   AF-A0A316GT13-F1
#
_cell.length_a   1.000
_cell.length_b   1.000
_cell.length_c   1.000
_cell.angle_alpha   90.00
_cell.angle_beta   90.00
_cell.angle_gamma   90.00
#
_symmetry.space_group_name_H-M   'P 1'
#
loop_
_entity.id
_entity.type
_entity.pdbx_description
1 polymer ?
#
loop_
_entity_poly.entity_id
_entity_poly.type
_entity_poly.pdbx_seq_one_letter_code
_entity_poly.pdbx_strand_id
1 'polypeptide(L)'
;MPEYFISKLESVVLPVFHSIQTLDDLVAYVETRPIPYRHFEIDELRGVSLHAARGDLETARAKLDDLRHGRSLWCIPSFAEAEVASVVEPLGPLLDKGDRAGIAQQLAAWEAMRIAKLPKGFARIWEPTPFPVEAEPERSQLP
;
A
#
# COMPACT_ATOMS: atom_id res chain seq x y z
N MET A 1 -2.26 -24.07 26.28
CA MET A 1 -3.74 -24.09 26.20
C MET A 1 -4.17 -23.26 24.99
N PRO A 2 -4.37 -23.91 23.82
CA PRO A 2 -4.78 -23.25 22.59
C PRO A 2 -6.07 -22.42 22.74
N GLU A 3 -7.00 -22.89 23.58
CA GLU A 3 -8.31 -22.26 23.83
C GLU A 3 -8.20 -20.84 24.41
N TYR A 4 -7.28 -20.61 25.35
CA TYR A 4 -7.05 -19.27 25.90
C TYR A 4 -6.47 -18.31 24.86
N PHE A 5 -5.54 -18.80 24.03
CA PHE A 5 -4.97 -18.00 22.94
C PHE A 5 -6.04 -17.64 21.91
N ILE A 6 -6.86 -18.60 21.50
CA ILE A 6 -7.99 -18.37 20.57
C ILE A 6 -8.97 -17.37 21.17
N SER A 7 -9.37 -17.55 22.44
CA SER A 7 -10.28 -16.63 23.11
C SER A 7 -9.73 -15.18 23.16
N LYS A 8 -8.42 -15.01 23.39
CA LYS A 8 -7.79 -13.67 23.33
C LYS A 8 -7.70 -13.12 21.92
N LEU A 9 -7.44 -13.97 20.93
CA LEU A 9 -7.45 -13.57 19.53
C LEU A 9 -8.85 -13.09 19.12
N GLU A 10 -9.90 -13.83 19.47
CA GLU A 10 -11.28 -13.48 19.16
C GLU A 10 -11.81 -12.25 19.90
N SER A 11 -11.48 -12.10 21.19
CA SER A 11 -12.02 -11.01 22.01
C SER A 11 -11.23 -9.70 21.93
N VAL A 12 -9.95 -9.74 21.53
CA VAL A 12 -9.07 -8.57 21.53
C VAL A 12 -8.58 -8.23 20.13
N VAL A 13 -8.18 -9.23 19.34
CA VAL A 13 -7.47 -9.00 18.07
C VAL A 13 -8.45 -8.87 16.90
N LEU A 14 -9.42 -9.78 16.76
CA LEU A 14 -10.41 -9.73 15.67
C LEU A 14 -11.22 -8.43 15.62
N PRO A 15 -11.70 -7.85 16.75
CA PRO A 15 -12.42 -6.59 16.71
C PRO A 15 -11.60 -5.43 16.12
N VAL A 16 -10.28 -5.43 16.34
CA VAL A 16 -9.39 -4.44 15.73
C VAL A 16 -9.35 -4.61 14.21
N PHE A 17 -9.17 -5.85 13.72
CA PHE A 17 -9.19 -6.12 12.28
C PHE A 17 -10.55 -5.77 11.65
N HIS A 18 -11.66 -6.08 12.31
CA HIS A 18 -12.99 -5.71 11.83
C HIS A 18 -13.25 -4.20 11.84
N SER A 19 -12.53 -3.42 12.65
CA SER A 19 -12.67 -1.96 12.64
C SER A 19 -12.00 -1.29 11.45
N ILE A 20 -11.11 -1.99 10.74
CA ILE A 20 -10.39 -1.47 9.58
C ILE A 20 -11.15 -1.87 8.31
N GLN A 21 -11.83 -0.92 7.67
CA GLN A 21 -12.65 -1.16 6.48
C GLN A 21 -12.02 -0.56 5.22
N THR A 22 -11.12 0.41 5.37
CA THR A 22 -10.48 1.13 4.28
C THR A 22 -8.97 1.22 4.47
N LEU A 23 -8.25 1.59 3.39
CA LEU A 23 -6.82 1.93 3.49
C LEU A 23 -6.58 3.09 4.46
N ASP A 24 -7.51 4.02 4.57
CA ASP A 24 -7.40 5.18 5.46
C ASP A 24 -7.56 4.78 6.93
N ASP A 25 -8.49 3.86 7.23
CA ASP A 25 -8.61 3.28 8.58
C ASP A 25 -7.33 2.56 8.99
N LEU A 26 -6.68 1.85 8.06
CA LEU A 26 -5.42 1.18 8.31
C LEU A 26 -4.30 2.17 8.63
N VAL A 27 -4.20 3.26 7.86
CA VAL A 27 -3.18 4.30 8.07
C VAL A 27 -3.41 5.00 9.41
N ALA A 28 -4.64 5.44 9.68
CA ALA A 28 -5.01 6.05 10.96
C ALA A 28 -4.73 5.11 12.14
N TYR A 29 -5.06 3.82 12.01
CA TYR A 29 -4.77 2.84 13.05
C TYR A 29 -3.27 2.71 13.34
N VAL A 30 -2.42 2.64 12.31
CA VAL A 30 -0.96 2.52 12.48
C VAL A 30 -0.35 3.78 13.11
N GLU A 31 -0.87 4.96 12.79
CA GLU A 31 -0.40 6.23 13.39
C GLU A 31 -0.63 6.30 14.90
N THR A 32 -1.68 5.66 15.42
CA THR A 32 -1.94 5.62 16.87
C THR A 32 -0.98 4.71 17.65
N ARG A 33 -0.16 3.91 16.97
CA ARG A 33 0.72 2.93 17.61
C ARG A 33 2.16 3.45 17.65
N PRO A 34 2.83 3.41 18.81
CA PRO A 34 4.24 3.80 18.92
C PRO A 34 5.15 2.68 18.38
N ILE A 35 5.04 2.39 17.09
CA ILE A 35 5.89 1.41 16.41
C ILE A 35 6.99 2.21 15.69
N PRO A 36 8.27 2.06 16.09
CA PRO A 36 9.37 2.70 15.39
C PRO A 36 9.36 2.31 13.90
N TYR A 37 9.59 3.30 13.02
CA TYR A 37 9.86 3.10 11.58
C TYR A 37 8.69 2.57 10.71
N ARG A 38 7.42 2.85 11.04
CA ARG A 38 6.25 2.39 10.26
C ARG A 38 5.25 3.45 9.83
N HIS A 39 5.61 4.73 9.86
CA HIS A 39 4.78 5.72 9.16
C HIS A 39 4.87 5.46 7.66
N PHE A 40 3.77 5.00 7.07
CA PHE A 40 3.70 4.67 5.64
C PHE A 40 4.12 5.86 4.76
N GLU A 41 3.94 7.08 5.25
CA GLU A 41 4.31 8.31 4.54
C GLU A 41 5.79 8.69 4.67
N ILE A 42 6.46 8.26 5.75
CA ILE A 42 7.92 8.46 5.97
C ILE A 42 8.73 7.44 5.15
N ASP A 43 8.15 6.28 4.88
CA ASP A 43 8.76 5.32 3.97
C ASP A 43 8.37 5.68 2.52
N GLU A 44 9.21 6.45 1.80
CA GLU A 44 8.84 6.94 0.47
C GLU A 44 8.53 5.82 -0.54
N LEU A 45 9.14 4.63 -0.41
CA LEU A 45 8.83 3.46 -1.24
C LEU A 45 7.38 2.98 -1.02
N ARG A 46 6.97 2.88 0.24
CA ARG A 46 5.59 2.50 0.60
C ARG A 46 4.61 3.62 0.33
N GLY A 47 5.03 4.87 0.51
CA GLY A 47 4.25 6.07 0.26
C GLY A 47 3.79 6.17 -1.20
N VAL A 48 4.69 6.00 -2.18
CA VAL A 48 4.31 6.03 -3.61
C VAL A 48 3.18 5.04 -3.90
N SER A 49 3.34 3.78 -3.46
CA SER A 49 2.35 2.73 -3.70
C SER A 49 1.03 3.00 -2.99
N LEU A 50 1.07 3.54 -1.76
CA LEU A 50 -0.11 3.87 -0.98
C LEU A 50 -0.91 5.03 -1.59
N HIS A 51 -0.26 6.14 -1.97
CA HIS A 51 -0.94 7.26 -2.64
C HIS A 51 -1.49 6.83 -4.00
N ALA A 52 -0.73 6.02 -4.76
CA ALA A 52 -1.21 5.43 -6.01
C ALA A 52 -2.45 4.57 -5.79
N ALA A 53 -2.48 3.71 -4.76
CA ALA A 53 -3.63 2.87 -4.42
C ALA A 53 -4.86 3.68 -4.00
N ARG A 54 -4.67 4.80 -3.28
CA ARG A 54 -5.72 5.76 -2.91
C ARG A 54 -6.26 6.55 -4.12
N GLY A 55 -5.57 6.52 -5.26
CA GLY A 55 -5.91 7.32 -6.43
C GLY A 55 -5.43 8.78 -6.36
N ASP A 56 -4.61 9.12 -5.36
CA ASP A 56 -3.91 10.39 -5.19
C ASP A 56 -2.63 10.40 -6.04
N LEU A 57 -2.83 10.57 -7.36
CA LEU A 57 -1.77 10.43 -8.34
C LEU A 57 -0.76 11.58 -8.28
N GLU A 58 -1.17 12.76 -7.80
CA GLU A 58 -0.28 13.92 -7.68
C GLU A 58 0.75 13.69 -6.58
N THR A 59 0.33 13.29 -5.39
CA THR A 59 1.25 13.00 -4.28
C THR A 59 2.10 11.78 -4.58
N ALA A 60 1.53 10.75 -5.23
CA ALA A 60 2.29 9.59 -5.68
C ALA A 60 3.42 9.98 -6.65
N ARG A 61 3.14 10.88 -7.60
CA ARG A 61 4.14 11.39 -8.55
C ARG A 61 5.22 12.22 -7.87
N ALA A 62 4.85 13.09 -6.92
CA ALA A 62 5.81 13.89 -6.17
C ALA A 62 6.82 13.00 -5.40
N LYS A 63 6.33 12.00 -4.66
CA LYS A 63 7.18 11.06 -3.93
C LYS A 63 8.04 10.20 -4.86
N LEU A 64 7.48 9.79 -6.01
CA LEU A 64 8.23 9.06 -7.03
C LEU A 64 9.37 9.91 -7.61
N ASP A 65 9.14 11.21 -7.79
CA ASP A 65 10.15 12.15 -8.25
C ASP A 65 11.29 12.29 -7.24
N ASP A 66 10.99 12.32 -5.95
CA ASP A 66 12.00 12.32 -4.89
C ASP A 66 12.87 11.06 -4.92
N LEU A 67 12.27 9.89 -5.15
CA LEU A 67 13.01 8.63 -5.33
C LEU A 67 13.90 8.66 -6.59
N ARG A 68 13.39 9.14 -7.73
CA ARG A 68 14.14 9.24 -9.00
C ARG A 68 15.37 10.14 -8.88
N HIS A 69 15.27 11.20 -8.08
CA HIS A 69 16.30 12.22 -7.95
C HIS A 69 17.18 12.09 -6.71
N GLY A 70 17.07 11.00 -5.97
CA GLY A 70 17.93 10.77 -4.81
C GLY A 70 17.61 11.65 -3.60
N ARG A 71 16.40 12.23 -3.54
CA ARG A 71 15.98 13.14 -2.45
C ARG A 71 15.31 12.41 -1.27
N SER A 72 15.23 11.08 -1.34
CA SER A 72 14.74 10.22 -0.25
C SER A 72 15.90 9.55 0.49
N LEU A 73 15.67 9.22 1.77
CA LEU A 73 16.57 8.43 2.60
C LEU A 73 16.86 7.02 2.01
N TRP A 74 15.97 6.50 1.15
CA TRP A 74 16.15 5.23 0.45
C TRP A 74 17.24 5.26 -0.63
N CYS A 75 17.68 6.45 -1.05
CA CYS A 75 18.70 6.63 -2.07
C CYS A 75 20.14 6.69 -1.50
N ILE A 76 20.30 6.43 -0.19
CA ILE A 76 21.62 6.35 0.44
C ILE A 76 22.36 5.10 -0.09
N PRO A 77 23.61 5.22 -0.57
CA PRO A 77 24.40 4.09 -1.07
C PRO A 77 24.65 3.09 0.06
N SER A 78 23.84 2.02 0.10
CA SER A 78 23.82 0.85 1.01
C SER A 78 22.38 0.36 1.23
N PHE A 79 21.38 1.23 1.01
CA PHE A 79 20.01 0.92 1.41
C PHE A 79 19.20 0.20 0.34
N ALA A 80 19.09 0.67 -0.91
CA ALA A 80 17.95 0.17 -1.70
C ALA A 80 17.89 0.45 -3.22
N GLU A 81 19.00 0.52 -3.98
CA GLU A 81 18.87 0.77 -5.45
C GLU A 81 17.90 -0.19 -6.15
N ALA A 82 17.97 -1.48 -5.83
CA ALA A 82 17.07 -2.49 -6.37
C ALA A 82 15.61 -2.32 -5.90
N GLU A 83 15.39 -1.84 -4.68
CA GLU A 83 14.04 -1.69 -4.11
C GLU A 83 13.40 -0.40 -4.64
N VAL A 84 14.18 0.66 -4.81
CA VAL A 84 13.80 1.87 -5.54
C VAL A 84 13.43 1.54 -6.98
N ALA A 85 14.28 0.81 -7.71
CA ALA A 85 13.98 0.38 -9.07
C ALA A 85 12.68 -0.45 -9.14
N SER A 86 12.45 -1.33 -8.16
CA SER A 86 11.25 -2.17 -8.10
C SER A 86 9.92 -1.40 -7.99
N VAL A 87 9.97 -0.14 -7.57
CA VAL A 87 8.81 0.76 -7.51
C VAL A 87 8.83 1.73 -8.69
N VAL A 88 9.98 2.35 -8.97
CA VAL A 88 10.12 3.42 -9.95
C VAL A 88 9.88 2.93 -11.38
N GLU A 89 10.44 1.78 -11.74
CA GLU A 89 10.33 1.25 -13.10
C GLU A 89 8.89 0.87 -13.49
N PRO A 90 8.13 0.11 -12.68
CA PRO A 90 6.77 -0.28 -13.04
C PRO A 90 5.74 0.83 -12.86
N LEU A 91 5.77 1.59 -11.76
CA LEU A 91 4.76 2.64 -11.52
C LEU A 91 5.07 3.94 -12.25
N GLY A 92 6.32 4.23 -12.54
CA GLY A 92 6.72 5.53 -13.09
C GLY A 92 6.02 5.90 -14.39
N PRO A 93 6.12 5.09 -15.45
CA PRO A 93 5.46 5.39 -16.73
C PRO A 93 3.93 5.48 -16.61
N LEU A 94 3.33 4.73 -15.68
CA LEU A 94 1.89 4.72 -15.45
C LEU A 94 1.44 6.00 -14.75
N LEU A 95 2.16 6.40 -13.70
CA LEU A 95 1.95 7.67 -12.99
C LEU A 95 2.20 8.86 -13.91
N ASP A 96 3.22 8.84 -14.76
CA ASP A 96 3.50 9.92 -15.71
C ASP A 96 2.34 10.12 -16.70
N LYS A 97 1.68 9.03 -17.12
CA LYS A 97 0.49 9.05 -18.00
C LYS A 97 -0.84 9.29 -17.27
N GLY A 98 -0.86 9.18 -15.94
CA GLY A 98 -2.11 9.17 -15.17
C GLY A 98 -2.97 7.93 -15.46
N ASP A 99 -2.36 6.82 -15.87
CA ASP A 99 -3.04 5.60 -16.28
C ASP A 99 -3.56 4.83 -15.06
N ARG A 100 -4.75 5.18 -14.57
CA ARG A 100 -5.37 4.55 -13.40
C ARG A 100 -5.58 3.05 -13.58
N ALA A 101 -6.00 2.61 -14.77
CA ALA A 101 -6.22 1.20 -15.04
C ALA A 101 -4.90 0.41 -14.99
N GLY A 102 -3.84 0.94 -15.61
CA GLY A 102 -2.51 0.36 -15.52
C GLY A 102 -1.96 0.34 -14.09
N ILE A 103 -2.18 1.41 -13.31
CA ILE A 103 -1.80 1.47 -11.89
C ILE A 103 -2.52 0.39 -11.08
N ALA A 104 -3.84 0.26 -11.25
CA ALA A 104 -4.63 -0.78 -10.57
C ALA A 104 -4.12 -2.18 -10.92
N GLN A 105 -3.85 -2.45 -12.20
CA GLN A 105 -3.30 -3.73 -12.64
C GLN A 105 -1.93 -4.03 -12.00
N GLN A 106 -1.06 -3.02 -11.92
CA GLN A 106 0.26 -3.16 -11.31
C GLN A 106 0.16 -3.45 -9.81
N LEU A 107 -0.74 -2.78 -9.09
CA LEU A 107 -0.98 -3.01 -7.66
C LEU A 107 -1.54 -4.41 -7.40
N ALA A 108 -2.51 -4.86 -8.20
CA ALA A 108 -3.07 -6.20 -8.12
C ALA A 108 -2.02 -7.28 -8.40
N ALA A 109 -1.13 -7.06 -9.38
CA ALA A 109 -0.03 -7.98 -9.67
C ALA A 109 0.95 -8.09 -8.49
N TRP A 110 1.27 -6.99 -7.83
CA TRP A 110 2.11 -6.99 -6.63
C TRP A 110 1.44 -7.69 -5.45
N GLU A 111 0.14 -7.48 -5.23
CA GLU A 111 -0.64 -8.19 -4.22
C GLU A 111 -0.57 -9.70 -4.47
N ALA A 112 -0.91 -10.15 -5.67
CA ALA A 112 -0.89 -11.56 -6.05
C ALA A 112 0.51 -12.18 -5.85
N MET A 113 1.57 -11.46 -6.24
CA MET A 113 2.96 -11.89 -6.02
C MET A 113 3.25 -12.08 -4.52
N ARG A 114 2.77 -11.19 -3.65
CA ARG A 114 2.97 -11.30 -2.19
C ARG A 114 2.21 -12.48 -1.62
N ILE A 115 0.95 -12.68 -2.01
CA ILE A 115 0.13 -13.81 -1.58
C ILE A 115 0.75 -15.14 -2.00
N ALA A 116 1.33 -15.22 -3.20
CA ALA A 116 2.02 -16.41 -3.68
C ALA A 116 3.26 -16.80 -2.85
N LYS A 117 3.87 -15.84 -2.13
CA LYS A 117 5.02 -16.08 -1.24
C LYS A 117 4.60 -16.53 0.17
N LEU A 118 3.32 -16.44 0.52
CA LEU A 118 2.82 -16.86 1.83
C LEU A 118 2.67 -18.39 1.94
N PRO A 119 2.64 -18.95 3.16
CA PRO A 119 2.44 -20.38 3.37
C PRO A 119 1.18 -20.94 2.68
N LYS A 120 1.28 -22.21 2.26
CA LYS A 120 0.18 -22.93 1.60
C LYS A 120 -1.09 -22.87 2.46
N GLY A 121 -2.14 -22.26 1.91
CA GLY A 121 -3.43 -22.08 2.59
C GLY A 121 -3.98 -20.67 2.48
N PHE A 122 -3.12 -19.65 2.53
CA PHE A 122 -3.53 -18.24 2.41
C PHE A 122 -4.20 -17.94 1.06
N ALA A 123 -3.66 -18.48 -0.03
CA ALA A 123 -4.24 -18.31 -1.36
C ALA A 123 -5.67 -18.86 -1.50
N ARG A 124 -6.15 -19.72 -0.58
CA ARG A 124 -7.52 -20.26 -0.61
C ARG A 124 -8.56 -19.36 0.06
N ILE A 125 -8.10 -18.47 0.93
CA ILE A 125 -8.95 -17.56 1.72
C ILE A 125 -8.71 -16.10 1.34
N TRP A 126 -7.80 -15.86 0.40
CA TRP A 126 -7.49 -14.53 -0.10
C TRP A 126 -8.51 -14.10 -1.13
N GLU A 127 -9.03 -12.89 -0.95
CA GLU A 127 -9.82 -12.15 -1.91
C GLU A 127 -9.02 -10.91 -2.33
N PRO A 128 -8.97 -10.55 -3.63
CA PRO A 128 -8.25 -9.37 -4.08
C PRO A 128 -8.72 -8.10 -3.37
N THR A 129 -7.77 -7.24 -3.01
CA THR A 129 -8.08 -5.96 -2.35
C THR A 129 -8.66 -4.98 -3.36
N PRO A 130 -9.86 -4.40 -3.13
CA PRO A 130 -10.38 -3.34 -4.00
C PRO A 130 -9.62 -2.04 -3.74
N PHE A 131 -8.81 -1.57 -4.69
CA PHE A 131 -8.07 -0.31 -4.53
C PHE A 131 -8.91 0.91 -4.94
N PRO A 132 -8.94 2.00 -4.15
CA PRO A 132 -9.67 3.22 -4.52
C PRO A 132 -9.29 3.80 -5.90
N VAL A 133 -8.07 3.58 -6.40
CA VAL A 133 -7.66 4.01 -7.74
C VAL A 133 -8.48 3.38 -8.87
N GLU A 134 -9.07 2.22 -8.63
CA GLU A 134 -9.98 1.51 -9.56
C GLU A 134 -11.29 2.26 -9.76
N ALA A 135 -11.73 3.04 -8.77
CA ALA A 135 -12.86 3.92 -8.94
C ALA A 135 -12.46 5.08 -9.85
N GLU A 136 -13.24 5.30 -10.92
CA GLU A 136 -13.20 6.57 -11.63
C GLU A 136 -13.52 7.69 -10.62
N PRO A 137 -12.82 8.85 -10.67
CA PRO A 137 -13.26 9.98 -9.87
C PRO A 137 -14.71 10.25 -10.26
N GLU A 138 -15.64 10.17 -9.30
CA GLU A 138 -16.99 10.66 -9.50
C GLU A 138 -16.83 12.06 -10.09
N ARG A 139 -17.22 12.22 -11.36
CA ARG A 139 -17.35 13.55 -11.94
C ARG A 139 -18.35 14.25 -11.06
N SER A 140 -17.82 15.07 -10.14
CA SER A 140 -18.59 15.95 -9.30
C SER A 140 -19.63 16.60 -10.19
N GLN A 141 -20.89 16.21 -9.97
CA GLN A 141 -22.03 16.82 -10.61
C GLN A 141 -21.99 18.28 -10.18
N LEU A 142 -21.48 19.13 -11.07
CA LEU A 142 -21.59 20.58 -10.96
C LEU A 142 -23.09 20.92 -10.98
N PRO A 143 -23.64 21.61 -9.97
CA PRO A 143 -24.79 22.46 -10.19
C PRO A 143 -24.42 23.69 -11.03
#